data_AF-A0A2N1TYV9-F1
#
_entry.id   AF-A0A2N1TYV9-F1
#
_cell.length_a   1.000
_cell.length_b   1.000
_cell.length_c   1.000
_cell.angle_alpha   90.00
_cell.angle_beta   90.00
_cell.angle_gamma   90.00
#
_symmetry.space_group_name_H-M   'P 1'
#
loop_
_entity.id
_entity.type
_entity.pdbx_description
1 polymer ?
#
loop_
_entity_poly.entity_id
_entity_poly.type
_entity_poly.pdbx_seq_one_letter_code
_entity_poly.pdbx_strand_id
1 'polypeptide(L)' 'MSNRRFIELKKWLVEREIKQKDIAQKAGVSQTAVFNVMKGKMTSANIKQVFIDMGCPPEIWEKDAA' A
#
# COMPACT_ATOMS: atom_id res chain seq x y z
N MET A 1 -18.10 5.81 -0.77
CA MET A 1 -17.14 5.40 0.28
C MET A 1 -15.79 6.02 -0.02
N SER A 2 -15.32 6.90 0.86
CA SER A 2 -14.04 7.59 0.68
C SER A 2 -12.91 6.59 0.98
N ASN A 3 -12.09 6.26 -0.03
CA ASN A 3 -11.00 5.30 0.12
C ASN A 3 -9.80 6.01 0.77
N ARG A 4 -9.93 6.35 2.06
CA ARG A 4 -8.95 7.11 2.84
C ARG A 4 -7.58 6.45 2.78
N ARG A 5 -7.50 5.13 3.03
CA ARG A 5 -6.24 4.38 2.94
C ARG A 5 -5.58 4.54 1.57
N PHE A 6 -6.33 4.37 0.48
CA PHE A 6 -5.77 4.51 -0.86
C PHE A 6 -5.20 5.91 -1.12
N ILE A 7 -5.90 6.96 -0.66
CA ILE A 7 -5.46 8.35 -0.80
C ILE A 7 -4.17 8.58 0.00
N GLU A 8 -4.13 8.16 1.25
CA GLU A 8 -2.98 8.35 2.15
C GLU A 8 -1.76 7.55 1.67
N LEU A 9 -1.94 6.29 1.25
CA LEU A 9 -0.87 5.50 0.64
C LEU A 9 -0.37 6.13 -0.67
N LYS A 10 -1.28 6.70 -1.48
CA LYS A 10 -0.88 7.42 -2.70
C LYS A 10 -0.07 8.66 -2.41
N LYS A 11 -0.44 9.46 -1.41
CA LYS A 11 0.34 10.63 -0.99
C LYS A 11 1.73 10.21 -0.53
N TRP A 12 1.81 9.22 0.36
CA TRP A 12 3.08 8.70 0.86
C TRP A 12 4.01 8.21 -0.26
N LEU A 13 3.47 7.49 -1.26
CA LEU A 13 4.24 7.07 -2.43
C LEU A 13 4.83 8.27 -3.21
N VAL A 14 4.05 9.33 -3.39
CA VAL A 14 4.49 10.54 -4.10
C VAL A 14 5.56 11.30 -3.31
N GLU A 15 5.34 11.50 -2.01
CA GLU A 15 6.30 12.18 -1.11
C GLU A 15 7.65 11.48 -1.02
N ARG A 16 7.66 10.15 -1.17
CA ARG A 16 8.87 9.33 -1.13
C ARG A 16 9.47 9.02 -2.50
N GLU A 17 8.87 9.54 -3.58
CA GLU A 17 9.23 9.24 -4.96
C GLU A 17 9.22 7.72 -5.29
N ILE A 18 8.41 6.94 -4.58
CA ILE A 18 8.27 5.49 -4.76
C ILE A 18 7.14 5.21 -5.74
N LYS A 19 7.37 4.30 -6.70
CA LYS A 19 6.33 3.84 -7.62
C LYS A 19 5.76 2.50 -7.13
N GLN A 20 4.49 2.24 -7.45
CA GLN A 20 3.85 0.95 -7.13
C GLN A 20 4.59 -0.25 -7.74
N LYS A 21 5.29 -0.06 -8.86
CA LYS A 21 6.13 -1.09 -9.48
C LYS A 21 7.30 -1.50 -8.59
N ASP A 22 7.85 -0.58 -7.79
CA ASP A 22 9.01 -0.83 -6.94
C ASP A 22 8.58 -1.68 -5.74
N ILE A 23 7.40 -1.37 -5.17
CA ILE A 23 6.71 -2.21 -4.18
C ILE A 23 6.44 -3.60 -4.75
N ALA A 24 5.90 -3.67 -5.97
CA ALA A 24 5.56 -4.93 -6.64
C ALA A 24 6.80 -5.81 -6.86
N GLN A 25 7.92 -5.20 -7.28
CA GLN A 25 9.19 -5.89 -7.46
C GLN A 25 9.75 -6.42 -6.14
N LYS A 26 9.72 -5.62 -5.06
CA LYS A 26 10.16 -6.07 -3.73
C LYS A 26 9.28 -7.18 -3.16
N ALA A 27 7.97 -7.12 -3.40
CA ALA A 27 7.02 -8.13 -2.94
C ALA A 27 6.96 -9.38 -3.84
N GLY A 28 7.54 -9.37 -5.03
CA GLY A 28 7.45 -10.49 -5.99
C GLY A 28 6.04 -10.70 -6.53
N VAL A 29 5.27 -9.62 -6.74
CA VAL A 29 3.86 -9.65 -7.18
C VAL A 29 3.60 -8.73 -8.37
N SER A 30 2.39 -8.78 -8.93
CA SER A 30 1.98 -7.84 -9.98
C SER A 30 1.65 -6.45 -9.42
N GLN A 31 1.80 -5.41 -10.24
CA GLN A 31 1.40 -4.05 -9.87
C GLN A 31 -0.10 -3.96 -9.55
N THR A 32 -0.92 -4.74 -10.25
CA THR A 32 -2.37 -4.84 -9.99
C THR A 32 -2.67 -5.40 -8.61
N ALA A 33 -1.87 -6.35 -8.12
CA ALA A 33 -1.99 -6.87 -6.76
C ALA A 33 -1.77 -5.76 -5.72
N VAL A 34 -0.69 -4.97 -5.89
CA VAL A 34 -0.42 -3.81 -5.02
C VAL A 34 -1.57 -2.81 -5.05
N PHE A 35 -2.08 -2.47 -6.24
CA PHE A 35 -3.21 -1.56 -6.39
C PHE A 35 -4.47 -2.05 -5.67
N ASN A 36 -4.80 -3.34 -5.79
CA ASN A 36 -5.95 -3.93 -5.13
C ASN A 36 -5.80 -3.97 -3.60
N VAL A 37 -4.58 -4.19 -3.09
CA VAL A 37 -4.30 -4.10 -1.65
C VAL A 37 -4.45 -2.68 -1.14
N MET A 38 -3.86 -1.69 -1.82
CA MET A 38 -4.01 -0.28 -1.44
C MET A 38 -5.47 0.16 -1.42
N LYS A 39 -6.30 -0.37 -2.34
CA LYS A 39 -7.73 -0.08 -2.41
C LYS A 39 -8.58 -0.84 -1.39
N GLY A 40 -8.02 -1.82 -0.68
CA GLY A 40 -8.79 -2.70 0.22
C GLY A 40 -9.58 -3.79 -0.44
N LYS A 41 -9.41 -4.01 -1.75
CA LYS A 41 -10.09 -5.08 -2.48
C LYS A 41 -9.44 -6.44 -2.27
N MET A 42 -8.24 -6.46 -1.70
CA MET A 42 -7.45 -7.64 -1.42
C MET A 42 -6.61 -7.39 -0.17
N THR A 43 -6.29 -8.45 0.57
CA THR A 43 -5.34 -8.41 1.68
C THR A 43 -4.09 -9.19 1.30
N SER A 44 -2.93 -8.72 1.76
CA SER A 44 -1.66 -9.43 1.58
C SER A 44 -0.70 -8.99 2.67
N ALA A 45 -0.34 -9.93 3.55
CA ALA A 45 0.65 -9.69 4.60
C ALA A 45 2.01 -9.31 4.00
N ASN A 46 2.40 -9.95 2.90
CA ASN A 46 3.65 -9.67 2.18
C ASN A 46 3.69 -8.22 1.65
N ILE A 47 2.65 -7.77 0.94
CA ILE A 47 2.60 -6.38 0.44
C ILE A 47 2.62 -5.39 1.61
N LYS A 48 1.83 -5.64 2.67
CA LYS A 48 1.83 -4.80 3.87
C LYS A 48 3.23 -4.71 4.51
N GLN A 49 3.93 -5.84 4.62
CA GLN A 49 5.28 -5.88 5.19
C GLN A 49 6.25 -5.05 4.35
N VAL A 50 6.21 -5.14 3.02
CA VAL A 50 7.05 -4.32 2.14
C VAL A 50 6.80 -2.82 2.35
N PHE A 51 5.55 -2.40 2.53
CA PHE A 51 5.26 -1.00 2.87
C PHE A 51 5.89 -0.60 4.22
N ILE A 52 5.77 -1.44 5.24
CA ILE A 52 6.36 -1.18 6.57
C ILE A 52 7.89 -1.11 6.48
N ASP A 53 8.53 -2.05 5.79
CA ASP A 53 9.99 -2.10 5.61
C ASP A 53 10.52 -0.88 4.86
N MET A 54 9.70 -0.27 4.01
CA MET A 54 10.02 0.97 3.29
C MET A 54 9.68 2.24 4.09
N GLY A 55 9.22 2.10 5.34
CA GLY A 55 8.92 3.22 6.25
C GLY A 55 7.53 3.82 6.07
N CYS A 56 6.57 3.06 5.54
CA CYS A 56 5.17 3.48 5.51
C CYS A 56 4.59 3.45 6.93
N PRO A 57 4.00 4.56 7.41
CA PRO A 57 3.38 4.60 8.73
C PRO A 57 2.25 3.55 8.86
N PRO A 58 2.24 2.73 9.93
CA PRO A 58 1.25 1.67 10.12
C PRO A 58 -0.18 2.21 10.29
N GLU A 59 -0.35 3.45 10.76
CA GLU A 59 -1.65 4.08 11.03
C GLU A 59 -2.48 4.26 9.75
N ILE A 60 -1.82 4.31 8.59
CA ILE A 60 -2.47 4.36 7.27
C ILE A 60 -3.24 3.05 7.00
N TRP A 61 -2.77 1.93 7.56
CA TRP A 61 -3.36 0.60 7.39
C TRP A 61 -4.46 0.27 8.40
N GLU A 62 -4.52 0.96 9.53
CA GLU A 62 -5.37 0.61 10.68
C GLU A 62 -6.83 1.09 10.57
N LYS A 63 -7.13 2.02 9.65
CA LYS A 63 -8.42 2.75 9.66
C LYS A 63 -9.57 2.17 8.83
N ASP A 64 -9.41 1.00 8.23
CA ASP A 64 -10.46 0.36 7.42
C ASP A 64 -11.04 -0.92 8.06
N ALA A 65 -10.76 -1.18 9.34
CA ALA A 65 -11.40 -2.25 10.11
C ALA A 65 -12.63 -1.70 10.86
N ALA A 66 -13.74 -1.54 10.16
CA ALA A 66 -15.09 -1.39 10.73
C ALA A 66 -16.10 -2.10 9.82
#